data_AF-A0A9D2RLT4-F1
#
_entry.id   AF-A0A9D2RLT4-F1
#
_cell.length_a   1.000
_cell.length_b   1.000
_cell.length_c   1.000
_cell.angle_alpha   90.00
_cell.angle_beta   90.00
_cell.angle_gamma   90.00
#
_symmetry.space_group_name_H-M   'P 1'
#
loop_
_entity.id
_entity.type
_entity.pdbx_description
1 polymer ?
#
loop_
_entity_poly.entity_id
_entity_poly.type
_entity_poly.pdbx_seq_one_letter_code
_entity_poly.pdbx_strand_id
1 'polypeptide(L)'
;MDKKHLASGIAMIGAGLLCLAIAFLNARIQSLFCGLAGAGLGAGIAQTIKYFYWSKPERRGRYQEKMNNMKIIMEDERKEGLRFRTGWYMYLFTLIVLGLTSSAIQILGNYGVLEGTRWMVIFLGILFFAELILGWVLYRRLEKKY
;
A
#
# COMPACT_ATOMS: atom_id res chain seq x y z
N MET A 1 13.89 -14.31 4.46
CA MET A 1 13.80 -12.96 3.85
C MET A 1 15.08 -12.21 4.14
N ASP A 2 15.58 -11.45 3.17
CA ASP A 2 16.81 -10.66 3.35
C ASP A 2 16.61 -9.54 4.37
N LYS A 3 17.68 -9.22 5.11
CA LYS A 3 17.72 -8.11 6.07
C LYS A 3 17.33 -6.76 5.43
N LYS A 4 17.48 -6.63 4.11
CA LYS A 4 17.04 -5.46 3.32
C LYS A 4 15.55 -5.15 3.46
N HIS A 5 14.69 -6.16 3.61
CA HIS A 5 13.25 -5.96 3.82
C HIS A 5 12.88 -5.44 5.22
N LEU A 6 13.72 -5.75 6.21
CA LEU A 6 13.58 -5.18 7.56
C LEU A 6 14.04 -3.71 7.54
N ALA A 7 15.18 -3.44 6.89
CA ALA A 7 15.70 -2.08 6.74
C ALA A 7 14.73 -1.17 5.99
N SER A 8 14.08 -1.65 4.93
CA SER A 8 13.07 -0.87 4.21
C SER A 8 11.83 -0.58 5.07
N GLY A 9 11.39 -1.54 5.88
CA GLY A 9 10.24 -1.37 6.77
C GLY A 9 10.51 -0.33 7.85
N ILE A 10 11.69 -0.38 8.48
CA ILE A 10 12.13 0.60 9.49
C ILE A 10 12.31 1.98 8.87
N ALA A 11 12.89 2.07 7.67
CA ALA A 11 13.01 3.33 6.94
C ALA A 11 11.64 3.97 6.63
N MET A 12 10.64 3.16 6.24
CA MET A 12 9.27 3.64 6.03
C MET A 12 8.61 4.15 7.32
N ILE A 13 8.84 3.47 8.44
CA ILE A 13 8.36 3.95 9.76
C ILE A 13 9.00 5.30 10.09
N GLY A 14 10.32 5.43 9.89
CA GLY A 14 11.03 6.70 10.10
C GLY A 14 10.51 7.84 9.22
N ALA A 15 10.26 7.56 7.93
CA ALA A 15 9.66 8.53 7.01
C ALA A 15 8.23 8.94 7.44
N GLY A 16 7.43 7.98 7.93
CA GLY A 16 6.10 8.23 8.48
C GLY A 16 6.14 9.14 9.72
N LEU A 17 7.08 8.90 10.64
CA LEU A 17 7.29 9.73 11.84
C LEU A 17 7.75 11.15 11.49
N LEU A 18 8.65 11.30 10.51
CA LEU A 18 9.07 12.61 10.01
C LEU A 18 7.89 13.39 9.42
N CYS A 19 7.04 12.73 8.63
CA CYS A 19 5.82 13.36 8.11
C CYS A 19 4.87 13.79 9.23
N LEU A 20 4.76 13.00 10.30
CA LEU A 20 3.93 13.33 11.47
C LEU A 20 4.49 14.54 12.25
N ALA A 21 5.81 14.63 12.39
CA ALA A 21 6.47 15.79 12.99
C ALA A 21 6.24 17.07 12.18
N ILE A 22 6.33 16.98 10.85
CA ILE A 22 6.04 18.11 9.94
C ILE A 22 4.56 18.51 10.01
N ALA A 23 3.64 17.54 10.17
CA ALA A 23 2.22 17.82 10.34
C ALA A 23 1.95 18.68 11.59
N PHE A 24 2.69 18.45 12.68
CA PHE A 24 2.55 19.20 13.93
C PHE A 24 3.10 20.64 13.85
N LEU A 25 4.04 20.90 12.93
CA LEU A 25 4.64 22.22 12.73
C LEU A 25 3.75 23.16 11.91
N ASN A 26 2.86 22.63 11.06
CA ASN A 26 2.05 23.44 10.14
C ASN A 26 0.58 22.97 10.08
N ALA A 27 -0.31 23.67 10.78
CA ALA A 27 -1.75 23.39 10.80
C ALA A 27 -2.39 23.39 9.40
N ARG A 28 -1.84 24.18 8.46
CA ARG A 28 -2.37 24.32 7.10
C ARG A 28 -2.21 23.06 6.23
N ILE A 29 -1.17 22.26 6.48
CA ILE A 29 -0.85 21.04 5.68
C ILE A 29 -0.95 19.78 6.56
N GLN A 30 -1.43 19.94 7.78
CA GLN A 30 -1.54 18.90 8.79
C GLN A 30 -2.36 17.70 8.30
N SER A 31 -3.49 17.92 7.62
CA SER A 31 -4.33 16.83 7.11
C SER A 31 -3.62 15.97 6.06
N LEU A 32 -2.88 16.60 5.15
CA LEU A 32 -2.16 15.93 4.08
C LEU A 32 -0.98 15.12 4.63
N PHE A 33 -0.17 15.74 5.50
CA PHE A 33 0.97 15.04 6.12
C PHE A 33 0.53 13.97 7.11
N CYS A 34 -0.60 14.13 7.79
CA CYS A 34 -1.16 13.08 8.65
C CYS A 34 -1.61 11.86 7.83
N GLY A 35 -2.22 12.08 6.65
CA GLY A 35 -2.55 11.00 5.71
C GLY A 35 -1.32 10.24 5.21
N LEU A 36 -0.27 10.97 4.80
CA LEU A 36 1.00 10.37 4.38
C LEU A 36 1.72 9.64 5.52
N ALA A 37 1.71 10.23 6.72
CA ALA A 37 2.28 9.60 7.92
C ALA A 37 1.56 8.29 8.25
N GLY A 38 0.22 8.28 8.20
CA GLY A 38 -0.58 7.07 8.39
C GLY A 38 -0.26 5.98 7.37
N ALA A 39 -0.13 6.34 6.09
CA ALA A 39 0.25 5.40 5.03
C ALA A 39 1.66 4.83 5.24
N GLY A 40 2.64 5.68 5.56
CA GLY A 40 4.03 5.29 5.80
C GLY A 40 4.19 4.39 7.03
N LEU A 41 3.58 4.77 8.15
CA LEU A 41 3.58 3.99 9.38
C LEU A 41 2.86 2.65 9.19
N GLY A 42 1.65 2.66 8.64
CA GLY A 42 0.86 1.44 8.44
C GLY A 42 1.58 0.41 7.57
N ALA A 43 2.11 0.85 6.42
CA ALA A 43 2.84 -0.03 5.51
C ALA A 43 4.19 -0.48 6.08
N GLY A 44 4.92 0.40 6.78
CA GLY A 44 6.19 0.06 7.44
C GLY A 44 6.01 -0.97 8.57
N ILE A 45 4.99 -0.80 9.42
CA ILE A 45 4.64 -1.76 10.48
C ILE A 45 4.24 -3.10 9.86
N ALA A 46 3.35 -3.11 8.87
CA ALA A 46 2.92 -4.33 8.19
C ALA A 46 4.10 -5.09 7.56
N GLN A 47 5.03 -4.38 6.91
CA GLN A 47 6.24 -4.98 6.33
C GLN A 47 7.16 -5.59 7.39
N THR A 48 7.28 -4.93 8.54
CA THR A 48 8.09 -5.40 9.68
C THR A 48 7.48 -6.64 10.32
N ILE A 49 6.17 -6.65 10.58
CA ILE A 49 5.43 -7.81 11.10
C ILE A 49 5.58 -9.00 10.14
N LYS A 50 5.43 -8.76 8.84
CA LYS A 50 5.59 -9.79 7.81
C LYS A 50 7.00 -10.38 7.83
N TYR A 51 8.03 -9.54 7.99
CA TYR A 51 9.41 -10.00 8.10
C TYR A 51 9.60 -10.94 9.30
N PHE A 52 9.13 -10.54 10.49
CA PHE A 52 9.23 -11.39 11.69
C PHE A 52 8.43 -12.68 11.57
N TYR A 53 7.23 -12.62 10.99
CA TYR A 53 6.38 -13.79 10.78
C TYR A 53 7.04 -14.87 9.92
N TRP A 54 7.69 -14.46 8.82
CA TRP A 54 8.31 -15.37 7.85
C TRP A 54 9.79 -15.67 8.12
N SER A 55 10.43 -14.94 9.03
CA SER A 55 11.82 -15.22 9.45
C SER A 55 11.92 -16.30 10.53
N LYS A 56 10.81 -16.72 11.13
CA LYS A 56 10.80 -17.84 12.10
C LYS A 56 11.20 -19.15 11.43
N PRO A 57 12.06 -19.98 12.08
CA PRO A 57 12.60 -21.21 11.50
C PRO A 57 11.51 -22.21 11.11
N GLU A 58 10.45 -22.35 11.92
CA GLU A 58 9.29 -23.22 11.65
C GLU A 58 8.54 -22.89 10.34
N ARG A 59 8.61 -21.65 9.87
CA ARG A 59 7.85 -21.18 8.68
C ARG A 59 8.74 -20.95 7.47
N ARG A 60 10.05 -21.09 7.64
CA ARG A 60 11.05 -20.87 6.59
C ARG A 60 10.92 -21.91 5.48
N GLY A 61 10.68 -23.18 5.86
CA GLY A 61 10.41 -24.27 4.91
C GLY A 61 9.18 -24.00 4.03
N ARG A 62 8.03 -23.67 4.65
CA ARG A 62 6.80 -23.31 3.92
C ARG A 62 6.95 -22.09 3.03
N TYR A 63 7.72 -21.08 3.45
CA TYR A 63 8.00 -19.91 2.61
C TYR A 63 8.82 -20.28 1.38
N GLN A 64 9.82 -21.15 1.55
CA GLN A 64 10.72 -21.57 0.50
C GLN A 64 10.00 -22.46 -0.52
N GLU A 65 9.17 -23.38 -0.05
CA GLU A 65 8.28 -24.20 -0.88
C GLU A 65 7.30 -23.33 -1.68
N LYS A 66 6.64 -22.36 -1.03
CA LYS A 66 5.77 -21.40 -1.72
C LYS A 66 6.51 -20.62 -2.80
N MET A 67 7.73 -20.18 -2.54
CA MET A 67 8.54 -19.44 -3.51
C MET A 67 8.95 -20.32 -4.69
N ASN A 68 9.27 -21.59 -4.44
CA ASN A 68 9.66 -22.53 -5.48
C ASN A 68 8.49 -22.89 -6.39
N ASN A 69 7.33 -23.20 -5.80
CA ASN A 69 6.09 -23.42 -6.57
C ASN A 69 5.74 -22.21 -7.44
N MET A 70 5.89 -21.00 -6.91
CA MET A 70 5.61 -19.79 -7.69
C MET A 70 6.57 -19.60 -8.87
N LYS A 71 7.83 -20.05 -8.75
CA LYS A 71 8.79 -20.04 -9.87
C LYS A 71 8.40 -21.05 -10.93
N ILE A 72 8.09 -22.27 -10.53
CA ILE A 72 7.67 -23.35 -11.45
C ILE A 72 6.42 -22.93 -12.23
N ILE A 73 5.39 -22.43 -11.53
CA ILE A 73 4.16 -21.92 -12.15
C ILE A 73 4.47 -20.77 -13.12
N MET A 74 5.41 -19.88 -12.81
CA MET A 74 5.75 -18.79 -13.73
C MET A 74 6.51 -19.24 -14.98
N GLU A 75 7.26 -20.33 -14.91
CA GLU A 75 7.95 -20.90 -16.06
C GLU A 75 6.96 -21.66 -16.95
N ASP A 76 6.08 -22.47 -16.37
CA ASP A 76 5.10 -23.27 -17.11
C ASP A 76 3.90 -22.43 -17.60
N GLU A 77 3.33 -21.57 -16.76
CA GLU A 77 2.14 -20.75 -17.05
C GLU A 77 2.49 -19.27 -17.29
N ARG A 78 3.63 -19.02 -17.95
CA ARG A 78 4.21 -17.67 -18.11
C ARG A 78 3.19 -16.59 -18.53
N LYS A 79 2.28 -16.88 -19.46
CA LYS A 79 1.27 -15.92 -19.93
C LYS A 79 0.20 -15.60 -18.88
N GLU A 80 -0.22 -16.58 -18.08
CA GLU A 80 -1.20 -16.38 -17.01
C GLU A 80 -0.55 -15.66 -15.82
N GLY A 81 0.69 -16.02 -15.48
CA GLY A 81 1.49 -15.30 -14.48
C GLY A 81 1.72 -13.83 -14.84
N LEU A 82 1.95 -13.53 -16.12
CA LEU A 82 2.05 -12.15 -16.64
C LEU A 82 0.74 -11.38 -16.47
N ARG A 83 -0.42 -11.99 -16.78
CA ARG A 83 -1.73 -11.36 -16.58
C ARG A 83 -2.00 -11.05 -15.11
N PHE A 84 -1.72 -12.00 -14.22
CA PHE A 84 -1.88 -11.78 -12.78
C PHE A 84 -1.00 -10.64 -12.27
N ARG A 85 0.28 -10.61 -12.66
CA ARG A 85 1.20 -9.51 -12.34
C ARG A 85 0.72 -8.17 -12.90
N THR A 86 0.23 -8.14 -14.13
CA THR A 86 -0.29 -6.94 -14.78
C THR A 86 -1.50 -6.38 -14.02
N GLY A 87 -2.42 -7.26 -13.59
CA GLY A 87 -3.55 -6.87 -12.75
C GLY A 87 -3.09 -6.26 -11.42
N TRP A 88 -2.11 -6.87 -10.75
CA TRP A 88 -1.52 -6.32 -9.54
C TRP A 88 -0.86 -4.95 -9.76
N TYR A 89 -0.13 -4.76 -10.86
CA TYR A 89 0.50 -3.48 -11.18
C TYR A 89 -0.53 -2.40 -11.53
N MET A 90 -1.58 -2.71 -12.28
CA MET A 90 -2.67 -1.76 -12.56
C MET A 90 -3.39 -1.35 -11.29
N TYR A 91 -3.64 -2.31 -10.40
CA TYR A 91 -4.24 -2.03 -9.10
C TYR A 91 -3.37 -1.06 -8.27
N LEU A 92 -2.07 -1.33 -8.17
CA LEU A 92 -1.13 -0.45 -7.47
C LEU A 92 -1.06 0.94 -8.12
N PHE A 93 -1.02 0.99 -9.45
CA PHE A 93 -1.01 2.24 -10.21
C PHE A 93 -2.25 3.09 -9.91
N THR A 94 -3.43 2.47 -9.86
CA THR A 94 -4.69 3.16 -9.56
C THR A 94 -4.70 3.77 -8.17
N LEU A 95 -4.23 3.02 -7.15
CA LEU A 95 -4.08 3.54 -5.78
C LEU A 95 -3.11 4.72 -5.72
N ILE A 96 -1.98 4.67 -6.45
CA ILE A 96 -1.02 5.78 -6.52
C ILE A 96 -1.67 7.01 -7.15
N VAL A 97 -2.36 6.86 -8.28
CA VAL A 97 -3.03 7.95 -8.99
C VAL A 97 -4.11 8.59 -8.11
N LEU A 98 -4.92 7.78 -7.42
CA LEU A 98 -5.92 8.28 -6.47
C LEU A 98 -5.29 9.05 -5.31
N GLY A 99 -4.20 8.54 -4.74
CA GLY A 99 -3.47 9.22 -3.67
C GLY A 99 -2.87 10.57 -4.10
N LEU A 100 -2.26 10.62 -5.29
CA LEU A 100 -1.71 11.85 -5.86
C LEU A 100 -2.81 12.87 -6.18
N THR A 101 -3.92 12.41 -6.76
CA THR A 101 -5.07 13.27 -7.09
C THR A 101 -5.70 13.87 -5.83
N SER A 102 -5.89 13.06 -4.78
CA SER A 102 -6.40 13.52 -3.48
C SER A 102 -5.46 14.55 -2.84
N SER A 103 -4.14 14.35 -2.96
CA SER A 103 -3.13 15.29 -2.44
C SER A 103 -3.16 16.62 -3.20
N ALA A 104 -3.26 16.58 -4.53
CA ALA A 104 -3.34 17.79 -5.37
C ALA A 104 -4.60 18.62 -5.06
N ILE A 105 -5.75 17.97 -4.92
CA ILE A 105 -7.02 18.63 -4.56
C ILE A 105 -6.95 19.25 -3.16
N GLN A 106 -6.34 18.56 -2.18
CA GLN A 106 -6.11 19.13 -0.84
C GLN A 106 -5.24 20.39 -0.87
N ILE A 107 -4.18 20.39 -1.69
CA ILE A 107 -3.32 21.57 -1.86
C ILE A 107 -4.12 22.71 -2.48
N LEU A 108 -4.82 22.48 -3.59
CA LEU A 108 -5.61 23.49 -4.30
C LEU A 108 -6.74 24.08 -3.43
N GLY A 109 -7.43 23.25 -2.65
CA GLY A 109 -8.46 23.72 -1.74
C GLY A 109 -7.92 24.55 -0.57
N ASN A 110 -6.71 24.27 -0.11
CA ASN A 110 -6.08 25.06 0.95
C ASN A 110 -5.69 26.48 0.51
N TYR A 111 -5.46 26.66 -0.80
CA TYR A 111 -5.28 27.96 -1.44
C TYR A 111 -6.61 28.64 -1.84
N GLY A 112 -7.75 28.01 -1.57
CA GLY A 112 -9.07 28.58 -1.85
C GLY A 112 -9.46 28.60 -3.33
N VAL A 113 -8.73 27.87 -4.19
CA VAL A 113 -8.97 27.85 -5.65
C VAL A 113 -10.20 27.00 -6.00
N LEU A 114 -10.53 26.00 -5.17
CA LEU A 114 -11.61 25.03 -5.39
C LEU A 114 -12.62 25.03 -4.24
N GLU A 115 -13.86 25.41 -4.53
CA GLU A 115 -14.98 25.23 -3.62
C GLU A 115 -15.36 23.75 -3.50
N GLY A 116 -15.85 23.33 -2.33
CA GLY A 116 -16.29 21.94 -2.11
C GLY A 116 -15.15 20.91 -1.98
N THR A 117 -13.90 21.35 -1.86
CA THR A 117 -12.71 20.46 -1.71
C THR A 117 -12.91 19.35 -0.68
N ARG A 118 -13.55 19.64 0.46
CA ARG A 118 -13.80 18.66 1.52
C ARG A 118 -14.60 17.45 1.03
N TRP A 119 -15.67 17.67 0.27
CA TRP A 119 -16.52 16.60 -0.25
C TRP A 119 -15.82 15.77 -1.33
N MET A 120 -15.03 16.43 -2.18
CA MET A 120 -14.22 15.75 -3.19
C MET A 120 -13.18 14.81 -2.56
N VAL A 121 -12.48 15.28 -1.52
CA VAL A 121 -11.48 14.48 -0.80
C VAL A 121 -12.13 13.30 -0.06
N ILE A 122 -13.30 13.50 0.56
CA ILE A 122 -14.05 12.41 1.21
C ILE A 122 -14.45 11.36 0.17
N PHE A 123 -15.01 11.78 -0.97
CA PHE A 123 -15.42 10.87 -2.04
C PHE A 123 -14.23 10.07 -2.60
N LEU A 124 -13.10 10.73 -2.87
CA LEU A 124 -11.87 10.05 -3.31
C LEU A 124 -11.32 9.11 -2.23
N GLY A 125 -11.42 9.48 -0.96
CA GLY A 125 -11.07 8.60 0.17
C GLY A 125 -11.94 7.34 0.20
N ILE A 126 -13.25 7.47 0.02
CA ILE A 126 -14.17 6.33 -0.07
C ILE A 126 -13.80 5.42 -1.24
N LEU A 127 -13.51 5.98 -2.42
CA LEU A 127 -13.08 5.21 -3.59
C LEU A 127 -11.77 4.45 -3.31
N PHE A 128 -10.80 5.10 -2.68
CA PHE A 128 -9.53 4.48 -2.31
C PHE A 128 -9.73 3.27 -1.38
N PHE A 129 -10.55 3.41 -0.32
CA PHE A 129 -10.86 2.29 0.58
C PHE A 129 -11.72 1.21 -0.09
N ALA A 130 -12.63 1.59 -1.00
CA ALA A 130 -13.43 0.64 -1.76
C ALA A 130 -12.54 -0.23 -2.66
N GLU A 131 -11.53 0.34 -3.32
CA GLU A 131 -10.55 -0.43 -4.10
C GLU A 131 -9.72 -1.37 -3.22
N LEU A 132 -9.32 -0.95 -2.02
CA LEU A 132 -8.66 -1.82 -1.03
C LEU A 132 -9.53 -3.02 -0.64
N ILE A 133 -10.78 -2.78 -0.31
CA ILE A 133 -11.71 -3.83 0.12
C ILE A 133 -12.05 -4.75 -1.06
N LEU A 134 -12.39 -4.20 -2.23
CA LEU A 134 -12.73 -4.98 -3.42
C LEU A 134 -11.58 -5.87 -3.86
N GLY A 135 -10.35 -5.34 -3.89
CA GLY A 135 -9.16 -6.13 -4.22
C GLY A 135 -8.99 -7.33 -3.27
N TRP A 136 -9.17 -7.11 -1.97
CA TRP A 136 -9.09 -8.17 -0.97
C TRP A 136 -10.24 -9.19 -1.05
N VAL A 137 -11.48 -8.73 -1.27
CA VAL A 137 -12.66 -9.59 -1.42
C VAL A 137 -12.53 -10.47 -2.65
N LEU A 138 -12.13 -9.90 -3.79
CA LEU A 138 -11.90 -10.63 -5.03
C LEU A 138 -10.80 -11.68 -4.86
N TYR A 139 -9.70 -11.33 -4.21
CA TYR A 139 -8.63 -12.27 -3.90
C TYR A 139 -9.15 -13.47 -3.08
N ARG A 140 -9.89 -13.21 -1.99
CA ARG A 140 -10.47 -14.27 -1.15
C ARG A 140 -11.50 -15.13 -1.87
N ARG A 141 -12.27 -14.55 -2.80
CA ARG A 141 -13.22 -15.32 -3.60
C ARG A 141 -12.51 -16.24 -4.59
N LEU A 142 -11.42 -15.78 -5.19
CA LEU A 142 -10.63 -16.59 -6.11
C LEU A 142 -9.86 -17.69 -5.37
N GLU A 143 -9.28 -17.41 -4.20
CA GLU A 143 -8.60 -18.39 -3.33
C GLU A 143 -9.52 -19.50 -2.82
N LYS A 144 -10.83 -19.26 -2.72
CA LYS A 144 -11.79 -20.32 -2.35
C LYS A 144 -12.23 -21.18 -3.52
N LYS A 145 -12.05 -20.68 -4.75
CA LYS A 145 -12.52 -21.32 -5.99
C LYS A 145 -11.42 -22.18 -6.63
N TYR A 146 -10.16 -21.87 -6.36
CA TYR A 146 -8.95 -22.54 -6.84
C TYR A 146 -8.09 -22.94 -5.66
#